data_AF-A0A4Z0LDH0-F1
#
_entry.id   AF-A0A4Z0LDH0-F1
#
_cell.length_a   1.000
_cell.length_b   1.000
_cell.length_c   1.000
_cell.angle_alpha   90.00
_cell.angle_beta   90.00
_cell.angle_gamma   90.00
#
_symmetry.space_group_name_H-M   'P 1'
#
loop_
_entity.id
_entity.type
_entity.pdbx_description
1 polymer ?
#
loop_
_entity_poly.entity_id
_entity_poly.type
_entity_poly.pdbx_seq_one_letter_code
_entity_poly.pdbx_strand_id
1 'polypeptide(L)'
;MTAHEVNFDGLVGLTHHYAGLSFGNEASTRHRFQMSNPRLAVKQGLLKMKALADAGFPQAVIPPHERPFIPALRQLGFTGSDEQILDKVARQAPRWLSSVSSASPMWVANAATVCPSADALDGKVHLTVANLNNKFHRALEAPVTEALLRAIFRDESQFSVHSALPQVALLGDEGAANHNRLGGEYGSAGVQLFVYGREEENEIRPARYPARQSREASEAVARLNQVNPQQVIFAQQNPEVIDQGVFHNDV
;
A
#
# COMPACT_ATOMS: atom_id res chain seq x y z
N MET A 1 -28.02 -0.35 9.01
CA MET A 1 -27.82 -0.08 7.56
C MET A 1 -27.33 -1.37 6.92
N THR A 2 -27.72 -1.64 5.67
CA THR A 2 -27.12 -2.74 4.89
C THR A 2 -25.87 -2.19 4.21
N ALA A 3 -24.71 -2.78 4.47
CA ALA A 3 -23.44 -2.44 3.82
C ALA A 3 -22.81 -3.70 3.25
N HIS A 4 -22.01 -3.53 2.20
CA HIS A 4 -21.27 -4.61 1.56
C HIS A 4 -19.78 -4.29 1.55
N GLU A 5 -18.95 -5.32 1.66
CA GLU A 5 -17.54 -5.22 1.32
C GLU A 5 -17.38 -5.10 -0.20
N VAL A 6 -16.62 -4.10 -0.63
CA VAL A 6 -16.34 -3.85 -2.05
C VAL A 6 -14.84 -4.00 -2.27
N ASN A 7 -14.48 -4.92 -3.17
CA ASN A 7 -13.09 -5.13 -3.54
C ASN A 7 -12.65 -4.07 -4.54
N PHE A 8 -11.63 -3.29 -4.19
CA PHE A 8 -10.95 -2.40 -5.14
C PHE A 8 -9.60 -3.00 -5.49
N ASP A 9 -9.44 -3.42 -6.73
CA ASP A 9 -8.20 -4.06 -7.19
C ASP A 9 -7.32 -3.11 -8.00
N GLY A 10 -6.00 -3.26 -7.85
CA GLY A 10 -5.03 -2.51 -8.64
C GLY A 10 -4.92 -3.06 -10.07
N LEU A 11 -5.12 -2.20 -11.07
CA LEU A 11 -4.82 -2.53 -12.45
C LEU A 11 -3.31 -2.49 -12.68
N VAL A 12 -2.74 -3.60 -13.15
CA VAL A 12 -1.29 -3.71 -13.37
C VAL A 12 -0.80 -2.72 -14.43
N GLY A 13 0.22 -1.93 -14.08
CA GLY A 13 0.82 -0.93 -14.97
C GLY A 13 1.71 -1.50 -16.08
N LEU A 14 1.90 -0.71 -17.15
CA LEU A 14 2.64 -1.11 -18.35
C LEU A 14 4.13 -1.40 -18.10
N THR A 15 4.71 -0.84 -17.04
CA THR A 15 6.12 -1.00 -16.67
C THR A 15 6.37 -2.15 -15.69
N HIS A 16 5.42 -3.07 -15.53
CA HIS A 16 5.58 -4.23 -14.65
C HIS A 16 6.86 -5.03 -14.98
N HIS A 17 7.76 -5.17 -14.02
CA HIS A 17 9.05 -5.87 -14.17
C HIS A 17 9.57 -6.39 -12.83
N TYR A 18 10.52 -7.33 -12.88
CA TYR A 18 11.12 -7.93 -11.69
C TYR A 18 12.52 -7.36 -11.41
N ALA A 19 12.64 -6.51 -10.38
CA ALA A 19 13.90 -5.83 -10.08
C ALA A 19 14.53 -6.20 -8.72
N GLY A 20 13.83 -6.98 -7.90
CA GLY A 20 14.35 -7.39 -6.58
C GLY A 20 14.51 -6.21 -5.60
N LEU A 21 13.59 -5.25 -5.63
CA LEU A 21 13.70 -3.99 -4.87
C LEU A 21 13.29 -4.11 -3.40
N SER A 22 12.66 -5.23 -3.01
CA SER A 22 12.05 -5.40 -1.70
C SER A 22 12.76 -6.47 -0.87
N PHE A 23 13.85 -6.12 -0.19
CA PHE A 23 14.46 -6.99 0.81
C PHE A 23 13.46 -7.34 1.93
N GLY A 24 13.37 -8.62 2.29
CA GLY A 24 12.30 -9.20 3.12
C GLY A 24 11.11 -9.76 2.33
N ASN A 25 10.95 -9.40 1.05
CA ASN A 25 10.05 -10.12 0.14
C ASN A 25 10.88 -11.11 -0.67
N GLU A 26 10.79 -12.38 -0.31
CA GLU A 26 11.58 -13.44 -0.95
C GLU A 26 11.21 -13.65 -2.42
N ALA A 27 9.94 -13.50 -2.80
CA ALA A 27 9.52 -13.64 -4.18
C ALA A 27 10.13 -12.54 -5.07
N SER A 28 10.12 -11.29 -4.60
CA SER A 28 10.80 -10.18 -5.27
C SER A 28 12.29 -10.47 -5.47
N THR A 29 12.96 -10.97 -4.43
CA THR A 29 14.40 -11.28 -4.47
C THR A 29 14.72 -12.43 -5.42
N ARG A 30 13.93 -13.52 -5.37
CA ARG A 30 14.14 -14.74 -6.17
C ARG A 30 13.91 -14.53 -7.67
N HIS A 31 12.95 -13.70 -8.06
CA HIS A 31 12.60 -13.48 -9.48
C HIS A 31 13.35 -12.29 -10.10
N ARG A 32 14.34 -11.72 -9.39
CA ARG A 32 15.09 -10.56 -9.84
C ARG A 32 15.67 -10.76 -11.25
N PHE A 33 15.42 -9.80 -12.14
CA PHE A 33 15.85 -9.75 -13.53
C PHE A 33 15.31 -10.85 -14.45
N GLN A 34 14.29 -11.58 -14.02
CA GLN A 34 13.51 -12.40 -14.94
C GLN A 34 12.68 -11.50 -15.88
N MET A 35 12.38 -12.03 -17.06
CA MET A 35 11.50 -11.35 -18.02
C MET A 35 10.07 -11.32 -17.49
N SER A 36 9.47 -10.14 -17.47
CA SER A 36 8.06 -9.96 -17.15
C SER A 36 7.19 -9.93 -18.41
N ASN A 37 5.88 -10.07 -18.22
CA ASN A 37 4.89 -9.88 -19.29
C ASN A 37 3.76 -8.96 -18.78
N PRO A 38 3.90 -7.62 -18.91
CA PRO A 38 2.93 -6.66 -18.40
C PRO A 38 1.50 -6.92 -18.92
N ARG A 39 1.37 -7.29 -20.19
CA ARG A 39 0.08 -7.61 -20.82
C ARG A 39 -0.55 -8.86 -20.21
N LEU A 40 0.24 -9.89 -19.90
CA LEU A 40 -0.29 -11.07 -19.22
C LEU A 40 -0.69 -10.74 -17.79
N ALA A 41 0.16 -10.00 -17.06
CA ALA A 41 -0.09 -9.62 -15.67
C ALA A 41 -1.40 -8.82 -15.51
N VAL A 42 -1.64 -7.82 -16.37
CA VAL A 42 -2.90 -7.05 -16.35
C VAL A 42 -4.11 -7.93 -16.68
N LYS A 43 -3.98 -8.85 -17.65
CA LYS A 43 -5.06 -9.79 -18.01
C LYS A 43 -5.37 -10.76 -16.87
N GLN A 44 -4.37 -11.26 -16.15
CA GLN A 44 -4.57 -12.13 -14.99
C GLN A 44 -5.35 -11.40 -13.88
N GLY A 45 -4.97 -10.14 -13.58
CA GLY A 45 -5.72 -9.31 -12.63
C GLY A 45 -7.17 -9.07 -13.06
N LEU A 46 -7.38 -8.68 -14.32
CA LEU A 46 -8.73 -8.44 -14.88
C LEU A 46 -9.60 -9.70 -14.86
N LEU A 47 -9.03 -10.88 -15.14
CA LEU A 47 -9.77 -12.15 -15.06
C LEU A 47 -10.23 -12.42 -13.62
N LYS A 48 -9.37 -12.18 -12.62
CA LYS A 48 -9.74 -12.32 -11.21
C LYS A 48 -10.87 -11.36 -10.83
N MET A 49 -10.71 -10.07 -11.13
CA MET A 49 -11.71 -9.04 -10.85
C MET A 49 -13.06 -9.43 -11.47
N LYS A 50 -13.07 -9.81 -12.74
CA LYS A 50 -14.30 -10.17 -13.46
C LYS A 50 -14.95 -11.44 -12.91
N ALA A 51 -14.15 -12.45 -12.55
CA ALA A 51 -14.68 -13.68 -11.97
C ALA A 51 -15.40 -13.43 -10.64
N LEU A 52 -14.84 -12.60 -9.75
CA LEU A 52 -15.48 -12.24 -8.48
C LEU A 52 -16.74 -11.37 -8.69
N ALA A 53 -16.66 -10.41 -9.61
CA ALA A 53 -17.81 -9.61 -10.00
C ALA A 53 -18.96 -10.48 -10.53
N ASP A 54 -18.66 -11.45 -11.39
CA ASP A 54 -19.64 -12.37 -11.97
C ASP A 54 -20.24 -13.33 -10.94
N ALA A 55 -19.48 -13.66 -9.89
CA ALA A 55 -19.96 -14.44 -8.76
C ALA A 55 -20.79 -13.61 -7.76
N GLY A 56 -20.98 -12.31 -8.00
CA GLY A 56 -21.83 -11.43 -7.18
C GLY A 56 -21.10 -10.67 -6.07
N PHE A 57 -19.77 -10.73 -6.02
CA PHE A 57 -18.98 -9.92 -5.08
C PHE A 57 -18.75 -8.52 -5.65
N PRO A 58 -19.12 -7.43 -4.95
CA PRO A 58 -18.88 -6.08 -5.45
C PRO A 58 -17.39 -5.85 -5.75
N GLN A 59 -17.10 -5.41 -6.97
CA GLN A 59 -15.75 -5.25 -7.50
C GLN A 59 -15.58 -3.91 -8.20
N ALA A 60 -14.44 -3.27 -7.97
CA ALA A 60 -14.00 -2.03 -8.57
C ALA A 60 -12.50 -2.10 -8.89
N VAL A 61 -11.98 -1.03 -9.50
CA VAL A 61 -10.60 -0.94 -9.98
C VAL A 61 -9.95 0.37 -9.58
N ILE A 62 -8.67 0.33 -9.23
CA ILE A 62 -7.78 1.48 -9.03
C ILE A 62 -6.75 1.47 -10.18
N PRO A 63 -6.58 2.58 -10.93
CA PRO A 63 -5.69 2.62 -12.08
C PRO A 63 -4.19 2.59 -11.69
N PRO A 64 -3.28 2.24 -12.62
CA PRO A 64 -1.85 2.32 -12.37
C PRO A 64 -1.37 3.78 -12.29
N HIS A 65 -0.15 3.98 -11.77
CA HIS A 65 0.48 5.30 -11.68
C HIS A 65 1.31 5.63 -12.94
N GLU A 66 1.70 6.90 -13.09
CA GLU A 66 2.69 7.34 -14.06
C GLU A 66 4.04 6.64 -13.83
N ARG A 67 4.53 5.93 -14.85
CA ARG A 67 5.82 5.21 -14.83
C ARG A 67 6.43 5.22 -16.24
N PRO A 68 7.74 5.50 -16.42
CA PRO A 68 8.72 5.95 -15.42
C PRO A 68 8.37 7.31 -14.81
N PHE A 69 8.56 7.46 -13.48
CA PHE A 69 8.21 8.70 -12.78
C PHE A 69 9.36 9.71 -12.82
N ILE A 70 9.38 10.53 -13.87
CA ILE A 70 10.44 11.52 -14.14
C ILE A 70 10.62 12.56 -13.02
N PRO A 71 9.56 13.07 -12.35
CA PRO A 71 9.73 14.03 -11.27
C PRO A 71 10.67 13.57 -10.15
N ALA A 72 10.63 12.28 -9.78
CA ALA A 72 11.56 11.73 -8.79
C ALA A 72 13.02 11.73 -9.28
N LEU A 73 13.26 11.49 -10.57
CA LEU A 73 14.60 11.59 -11.15
C LEU A 73 15.11 13.04 -11.13
N ARG A 74 14.23 14.02 -11.37
CA ARG A 74 14.59 15.44 -11.22
C ARG A 74 15.01 15.78 -9.79
N GLN A 75 14.30 15.26 -8.79
CA GLN A 75 14.66 15.42 -7.38
C GLN A 75 16.02 14.79 -7.03
N LEU A 76 16.42 13.74 -7.74
CA LEU A 76 17.74 13.11 -7.62
C LEU A 76 18.84 13.85 -8.40
N GLY A 77 18.55 15.03 -8.96
CA GLY A 77 19.53 15.89 -9.62
C GLY A 77 19.68 15.70 -11.13
N PHE A 78 18.87 14.85 -11.77
CA PHE A 78 18.88 14.71 -13.23
C PHE A 78 18.11 15.86 -13.89
N THR A 79 18.76 16.56 -14.82
CA THR A 79 18.20 17.75 -15.51
C THR A 79 18.08 17.55 -17.01
N GLY A 80 17.23 18.36 -17.67
CA GLY A 80 16.95 18.29 -19.11
C GLY A 80 15.48 18.00 -19.43
N SER A 81 15.19 17.69 -20.70
CA SER A 81 13.89 17.11 -21.08
C SER A 81 13.73 15.70 -20.50
N ASP A 82 12.50 15.18 -20.48
CA ASP A 82 12.22 13.86 -19.91
C ASP A 82 13.03 12.75 -20.60
N GLU A 83 13.14 12.79 -21.92
CA GLU A 83 13.98 11.86 -22.71
C GLU A 83 15.47 11.98 -22.36
N GLN A 84 15.99 13.21 -22.21
CA GLN A 84 17.38 13.44 -21.81
C GLN A 84 17.65 12.91 -20.40
N ILE A 85 16.69 13.06 -19.48
CA ILE A 85 16.79 12.50 -18.13
C ILE A 85 16.82 10.97 -18.20
N LEU A 86 15.94 10.35 -18.98
CA LEU A 86 15.93 8.90 -19.15
C LEU A 86 17.26 8.39 -19.72
N ASP A 87 17.81 9.02 -20.75
CA ASP A 87 19.11 8.65 -21.32
C ASP A 87 20.25 8.79 -20.30
N LYS A 88 20.30 9.93 -19.57
CA LYS A 88 21.29 10.15 -18.51
C LYS A 88 21.20 9.10 -17.42
N VAL A 89 20.00 8.80 -16.92
CA VAL A 89 19.79 7.82 -15.83
C VAL A 89 20.15 6.42 -16.31
N ALA A 90 19.76 6.03 -17.54
CA ALA A 90 20.08 4.73 -18.10
C ALA A 90 21.60 4.49 -18.19
N ARG A 91 22.38 5.53 -18.54
CA ARG A 91 23.84 5.44 -18.67
C ARG A 91 24.57 5.56 -17.33
N GLN A 92 24.12 6.46 -16.44
CA GLN A 92 24.86 6.84 -15.25
C GLN A 92 24.42 6.07 -14.00
N ALA A 93 23.12 5.79 -13.86
CA ALA A 93 22.56 5.18 -12.67
C ALA A 93 21.29 4.34 -12.97
N PRO A 94 21.38 3.27 -13.78
CA PRO A 94 20.23 2.50 -14.25
C PRO A 94 19.40 1.86 -13.14
N ARG A 95 19.97 1.69 -11.94
CA ARG A 95 19.22 1.23 -10.76
C ARG A 95 18.06 2.16 -10.39
N TRP A 96 18.23 3.49 -10.56
CA TRP A 96 17.15 4.45 -10.29
C TRP A 96 16.01 4.35 -11.28
N LEU A 97 16.30 4.02 -12.54
CA LEU A 97 15.27 3.83 -13.56
C LEU A 97 14.27 2.75 -13.14
N SER A 98 14.77 1.62 -12.62
CA SER A 98 13.91 0.56 -12.09
C SER A 98 13.08 1.03 -10.89
N SER A 99 13.70 1.72 -9.93
CA SER A 99 13.01 2.26 -8.75
C SER A 99 11.85 3.19 -9.11
N VAL A 100 12.00 4.04 -10.12
CA VAL A 100 10.93 4.97 -10.56
C VAL A 100 9.99 4.36 -11.61
N SER A 101 10.22 3.13 -12.04
CA SER A 101 9.43 2.43 -13.08
C SER A 101 8.69 1.21 -12.53
N SER A 102 8.74 0.95 -11.23
CA SER A 102 8.02 -0.17 -10.62
C SER A 102 6.51 -0.02 -10.79
N ALA A 103 5.84 -1.10 -11.21
CA ALA A 103 4.37 -1.21 -11.21
C ALA A 103 3.80 -1.60 -9.83
N SER A 104 4.56 -1.39 -8.75
CA SER A 104 4.15 -1.70 -7.37
C SER A 104 2.83 -1.10 -6.87
N PRO A 105 2.31 0.04 -7.38
CA PRO A 105 0.98 0.50 -7.00
C PRO A 105 -0.16 -0.49 -7.31
N MET A 106 0.08 -1.53 -8.12
CA MET A 106 -0.91 -2.59 -8.35
C MET A 106 -1.28 -3.36 -7.07
N TRP A 107 -0.41 -3.34 -6.05
CA TRP A 107 -0.67 -3.93 -4.73
C TRP A 107 -1.39 -2.92 -3.83
N VAL A 108 -2.70 -2.76 -4.08
CA VAL A 108 -3.56 -1.77 -3.42
C VAL A 108 -3.98 -2.14 -2.00
N ALA A 109 -3.70 -3.37 -1.54
CA ALA A 109 -3.73 -3.70 -0.12
C ALA A 109 -2.83 -2.77 0.70
N ASN A 110 -1.81 -2.18 0.08
CA ASN A 110 -0.94 -1.20 0.73
C ASN A 110 -1.25 0.25 0.34
N ALA A 111 -2.34 0.53 -0.37
CA ALA A 111 -2.63 1.90 -0.81
C ALA A 111 -3.02 2.80 0.37
N ALA A 112 -3.86 2.28 1.26
CA ALA A 112 -4.41 3.00 2.40
C ALA A 112 -4.92 2.01 3.45
N THR A 113 -5.25 2.51 4.64
CA THR A 113 -6.05 1.80 5.65
C THR A 113 -7.45 2.39 5.68
N VAL A 114 -8.47 1.53 5.61
CA VAL A 114 -9.88 1.92 5.55
C VAL A 114 -10.55 1.74 6.91
N CYS A 115 -11.35 2.72 7.32
CA CYS A 115 -12.28 2.61 8.44
C CYS A 115 -13.70 2.81 7.90
N PRO A 116 -14.56 1.78 7.94
CA PRO A 116 -15.97 1.91 7.57
C PRO A 116 -16.70 2.90 8.49
N SER A 117 -17.75 3.53 7.97
CA SER A 117 -18.58 4.48 8.72
C SER A 117 -19.19 3.90 10.00
N ALA A 118 -19.40 2.58 10.06
CA ALA A 118 -19.90 1.89 11.25
C ALA A 118 -18.91 1.89 12.43
N ASP A 119 -17.63 2.19 12.19
CA ASP A 119 -16.58 2.19 13.21
C ASP A 119 -16.01 3.59 13.49
N ALA A 120 -16.31 4.57 12.63
CA ALA A 120 -15.79 5.93 12.72
C ALA A 120 -16.66 6.81 13.62
N LEU A 121 -16.02 7.68 14.42
CA LEU A 121 -16.70 8.57 15.37
C LEU A 121 -17.67 9.57 14.72
N ASP A 122 -17.42 9.98 13.47
CA ASP A 122 -18.27 10.93 12.73
C ASP A 122 -19.23 10.25 11.73
N GLY A 123 -19.23 8.91 11.69
CA GLY A 123 -20.08 8.15 10.79
C GLY A 123 -19.70 8.23 9.31
N LYS A 124 -18.48 8.69 8.96
CA LYS A 124 -17.96 8.69 7.59
C LYS A 124 -17.02 7.50 7.33
N VAL A 125 -16.83 7.17 6.05
CA VAL A 125 -15.78 6.25 5.64
C VAL A 125 -14.45 7.00 5.60
N HIS A 126 -13.47 6.55 6.36
CA HIS A 126 -12.13 7.14 6.37
C HIS A 126 -11.12 6.28 5.62
N LEU A 127 -10.22 6.95 4.90
CA LEU A 127 -9.11 6.32 4.19
C LEU A 127 -7.83 7.10 4.47
N THR A 128 -6.87 6.52 5.19
CA THR A 128 -5.54 7.13 5.38
C THR A 128 -4.54 6.48 4.44
N VAL A 129 -3.94 7.27 3.54
CA VAL A 129 -2.94 6.80 2.58
C VAL A 129 -1.71 6.24 3.32
N ALA A 130 -1.20 5.09 2.90
CA ALA A 130 0.01 4.53 3.49
C ALA A 130 1.26 5.22 2.93
N ASN A 131 2.24 5.52 3.78
CA ASN A 131 3.46 6.21 3.32
C ASN A 131 4.45 5.28 2.61
N LEU A 132 4.39 3.97 2.88
CA LEU A 132 5.26 2.94 2.29
C LEU A 132 6.75 3.27 2.41
N ASN A 133 7.10 3.95 3.50
CA ASN A 133 8.40 4.57 3.71
C ASN A 133 9.56 3.57 3.60
N ASN A 134 9.33 2.31 3.98
CA ASN A 134 10.39 1.30 4.04
C ASN A 134 11.03 1.04 2.67
N LYS A 135 10.27 1.17 1.57
CA LYS A 135 10.76 0.88 0.22
C LYS A 135 10.66 2.12 -0.64
N PHE A 136 11.80 2.69 -1.04
CA PHE A 136 11.86 3.91 -1.87
C PHE A 136 10.92 3.88 -3.09
N HIS A 137 10.97 2.81 -3.89
CA HIS A 137 10.10 2.68 -5.08
C HIS A 137 8.60 2.69 -4.76
N ARG A 138 8.23 2.34 -3.52
CA ARG A 138 6.85 2.39 -3.01
C ARG A 138 6.51 3.69 -2.28
N ALA A 139 7.47 4.32 -1.61
CA ALA A 139 7.27 5.62 -0.98
C ALA A 139 6.88 6.72 -1.99
N LEU A 140 7.26 6.55 -3.26
CA LEU A 140 6.83 7.39 -4.39
C LEU A 140 5.33 7.27 -4.73
N GLU A 141 4.62 6.29 -4.19
CA GLU A 141 3.21 6.01 -4.51
C GLU A 141 2.26 7.01 -3.84
N ALA A 142 2.52 7.36 -2.58
CA ALA A 142 1.57 8.04 -1.70
C ALA A 142 0.91 9.30 -2.31
N PRO A 143 1.63 10.26 -2.94
CA PRO A 143 0.99 11.45 -3.48
C PRO A 143 0.00 11.15 -4.61
N VAL A 144 0.32 10.19 -5.47
CA VAL A 144 -0.57 9.80 -6.58
C VAL A 144 -1.72 8.94 -6.06
N THR A 145 -1.46 8.04 -5.10
CA THR A 145 -2.50 7.25 -4.43
C THR A 145 -3.54 8.17 -3.79
N GLU A 146 -3.11 9.23 -3.09
CA GLU A 146 -4.03 10.20 -2.50
C GLU A 146 -4.94 10.84 -3.56
N ALA A 147 -4.36 11.31 -4.67
CA ALA A 147 -5.11 11.91 -5.76
C ALA A 147 -6.13 10.92 -6.37
N LEU A 148 -5.74 9.65 -6.55
CA LEU A 148 -6.63 8.60 -7.06
C LEU A 148 -7.77 8.30 -6.08
N LEU A 149 -7.49 8.18 -4.78
CA LEU A 149 -8.51 7.92 -3.77
C LEU A 149 -9.49 9.09 -3.66
N ARG A 150 -9.02 10.35 -3.69
CA ARG A 150 -9.91 11.52 -3.73
C ARG A 150 -10.76 11.58 -5.00
N ALA A 151 -10.23 11.13 -6.13
CA ALA A 151 -10.99 11.06 -7.38
C ALA A 151 -12.07 9.97 -7.37
N ILE A 152 -11.80 8.82 -6.76
CA ILE A 152 -12.73 7.69 -6.64
C ILE A 152 -13.78 7.96 -5.55
N PHE A 153 -13.34 8.35 -4.36
CA PHE A 153 -14.17 8.60 -3.16
C PHE A 153 -14.45 10.10 -2.99
N ARG A 154 -15.05 10.69 -4.03
CA ARG A 154 -15.18 12.16 -4.19
C ARG A 154 -16.21 12.85 -3.30
N ASP A 155 -17.16 12.11 -2.74
CA ASP A 155 -18.24 12.68 -1.93
C ASP A 155 -17.75 12.92 -0.50
N GLU A 156 -17.28 14.13 -0.22
CA GLU A 156 -16.74 14.53 1.09
C GLU A 156 -17.77 14.47 2.24
N SER A 157 -19.07 14.36 1.92
CA SER A 157 -20.10 14.10 2.93
C SER A 157 -20.06 12.66 3.46
N GLN A 158 -19.58 11.73 2.65
CA GLN A 158 -19.50 10.29 2.96
C GLN A 158 -18.07 9.81 3.21
N PHE A 159 -17.07 10.42 2.57
CA PHE A 159 -15.69 9.97 2.56
C PHE A 159 -14.74 11.04 3.08
N SER A 160 -13.76 10.61 3.87
CA SER A 160 -12.68 11.42 4.39
C SER A 160 -11.34 10.77 4.03
N VAL A 161 -10.69 11.29 2.98
CA VAL A 161 -9.36 10.83 2.56
C VAL A 161 -8.28 11.68 3.25
N HIS A 162 -7.39 11.02 3.98
CA HIS A 162 -6.27 11.62 4.69
C HIS A 162 -4.95 11.35 3.99
N SER A 163 -4.09 12.36 3.97
CA SER A 163 -2.72 12.22 3.47
C SER A 163 -1.92 11.23 4.29
N ALA A 164 -0.85 10.71 3.69
CA ALA A 164 0.01 9.76 4.34
C ALA A 164 0.75 10.34 5.54
N LEU A 165 1.11 9.48 6.49
CA LEU A 165 1.97 9.83 7.61
C LEU A 165 3.34 10.34 7.13
N PRO A 166 4.07 11.15 7.94
CA PRO A 166 5.40 11.62 7.59
C PRO A 166 6.35 10.49 7.13
N GLN A 167 7.17 10.79 6.12
CA GLN A 167 8.07 9.84 5.47
C GLN A 167 9.33 9.57 6.31
N VAL A 168 9.15 8.94 7.47
CA VAL A 168 10.24 8.56 8.38
C VAL A 168 10.05 7.14 8.89
N ALA A 169 11.14 6.44 9.19
CA ALA A 169 11.09 5.07 9.66
C ALA A 169 10.25 4.91 10.93
N LEU A 170 10.29 5.86 11.88
CA LEU A 170 9.44 5.82 13.08
C LEU A 170 7.95 5.62 12.76
N LEU A 171 7.48 6.17 11.64
CA LEU A 171 6.08 6.14 11.20
C LEU A 171 5.90 5.27 9.95
N GLY A 172 6.66 4.18 9.82
CA GLY A 172 6.51 3.25 8.69
C GLY A 172 5.11 2.62 8.66
N ASP A 173 4.38 2.86 7.57
CA ASP A 173 3.01 2.42 7.38
C ASP A 173 2.83 1.73 6.02
N GLU A 174 2.30 0.51 6.02
CA GLU A 174 2.04 -0.32 4.86
C GLU A 174 0.54 -0.60 4.63
N GLY A 175 -0.34 0.15 5.29
CA GLY A 175 -1.76 0.21 4.97
C GLY A 175 -2.56 -1.05 5.35
N ALA A 176 -3.61 -1.34 4.58
CA ALA A 176 -4.54 -2.43 4.85
C ALA A 176 -3.92 -3.83 4.88
N ALA A 177 -2.75 -4.06 4.29
CA ALA A 177 -2.01 -5.33 4.40
C ALA A 177 -1.63 -5.70 5.84
N ASN A 178 -1.67 -4.72 6.76
CA ASN A 178 -1.45 -4.90 8.19
C ASN A 178 -2.70 -4.56 9.02
N HIS A 179 -3.87 -4.51 8.39
CA HIS A 179 -5.14 -4.21 9.02
C HIS A 179 -6.10 -5.38 8.84
N ASN A 180 -6.95 -5.57 9.84
CA ASN A 180 -7.99 -6.58 9.83
C ASN A 180 -9.25 -5.98 10.46
N ARG A 181 -10.41 -6.49 10.06
CA ARG A 181 -11.69 -6.12 10.66
C ARG A 181 -12.52 -7.37 10.95
N LEU A 182 -12.94 -7.53 12.19
CA LEU A 182 -13.69 -8.70 12.69
C LEU A 182 -15.04 -8.23 13.23
N GLY A 183 -16.09 -9.02 13.02
CA GLY A 183 -17.42 -8.67 13.49
C GLY A 183 -18.51 -9.59 12.94
N GLY A 184 -19.76 -9.15 13.08
CA GLY A 184 -20.90 -9.76 12.40
C GLY A 184 -21.05 -9.22 10.97
N GLU A 185 -22.24 -8.74 10.64
CA GLU A 185 -22.52 -8.10 9.35
C GLU A 185 -21.60 -6.90 9.07
N TYR A 186 -21.22 -6.69 7.81
CA TYR A 186 -20.30 -5.60 7.42
C TYR A 186 -20.77 -4.21 7.85
N GLY A 187 -22.08 -3.97 7.83
CA GLY A 187 -22.69 -2.68 8.22
C GLY A 187 -22.82 -2.46 9.73
N SER A 188 -22.47 -3.45 10.55
CA SER A 188 -22.45 -3.33 12.02
C SER A 188 -21.07 -2.88 12.50
N ALA A 189 -21.02 -2.28 13.69
CA ALA A 189 -19.77 -1.95 14.39
C ALA A 189 -18.87 -3.19 14.51
N GLY A 190 -17.63 -3.07 14.04
CA GLY A 190 -16.63 -4.14 14.05
C GLY A 190 -15.44 -3.83 14.96
N VAL A 191 -14.58 -4.81 15.18
CA VAL A 191 -13.29 -4.66 15.87
C VAL A 191 -12.20 -4.61 14.81
N GLN A 192 -11.42 -3.53 14.80
CA GLN A 192 -10.28 -3.34 13.93
C GLN A 192 -9.00 -3.78 14.63
N LEU A 193 -8.27 -4.70 14.01
CA LEU A 193 -6.98 -5.21 14.48
C LEU A 193 -5.87 -4.68 13.57
N PHE A 194 -4.99 -3.88 14.16
CA PHE A 194 -3.79 -3.35 13.53
C PHE A 194 -2.59 -4.18 13.93
N VAL A 195 -1.89 -4.76 12.95
CA VAL A 195 -0.73 -5.63 13.17
C VAL A 195 0.55 -4.87 12.86
N TYR A 196 1.53 -4.86 13.76
CA TYR A 196 2.78 -4.14 13.57
C TYR A 196 4.01 -5.03 13.77
N GLY A 197 5.16 -4.67 13.19
CA GLY A 197 6.39 -5.47 13.30
C GLY A 197 7.36 -4.97 14.37
N ARG A 198 7.24 -3.70 14.78
CA ARG A 198 8.08 -3.05 15.79
C ARG A 198 7.38 -1.84 16.43
N GLU A 199 7.91 -1.41 17.57
CA GLU A 199 7.58 -0.17 18.27
C GLU A 199 8.88 0.37 18.91
N GLU A 200 8.96 1.66 19.23
CA GLU A 200 10.20 2.31 19.69
C GLU A 200 10.69 1.80 21.06
N GLU A 201 9.76 1.54 21.98
CA GLU A 201 10.05 1.14 23.36
C GLU A 201 10.26 -0.37 23.55
N ASN A 202 10.26 -1.16 22.47
CA ASN A 202 10.35 -2.62 22.54
C ASN A 202 11.58 -3.16 21.80
N GLU A 203 12.29 -4.08 22.45
CA GLU A 203 13.44 -4.77 21.87
C GLU A 203 13.03 -5.92 20.94
N ILE A 204 11.83 -6.47 21.12
CA ILE A 204 11.30 -7.57 20.29
C ILE A 204 11.01 -7.03 18.90
N ARG A 205 11.81 -7.44 17.92
CA ARG A 205 11.69 -7.09 16.51
C ARG A 205 12.44 -8.12 15.66
N PRO A 206 12.12 -8.25 14.36
CA PRO A 206 12.86 -9.15 13.48
C PRO A 206 14.35 -8.76 13.41
N ALA A 207 15.21 -9.77 13.31
CA ALA A 207 16.66 -9.62 13.33
C ALA A 207 17.28 -9.62 11.92
N ARG A 208 16.57 -10.15 10.92
CA ARG A 208 17.07 -10.33 9.54
C ARG A 208 16.33 -9.45 8.54
N TYR A 209 15.01 -9.54 8.49
CA TYR A 209 14.17 -8.80 7.54
C TYR A 209 13.50 -7.60 8.22
N PRO A 210 13.27 -6.49 7.51
CA PRO A 210 12.80 -5.27 8.17
C PRO A 210 11.33 -5.36 8.56
N ALA A 211 11.02 -4.97 9.81
CA ALA A 211 9.66 -4.62 10.23
C ALA A 211 9.24 -3.28 9.59
N ARG A 212 8.39 -3.36 8.57
CA ARG A 212 7.97 -2.19 7.80
C ARG A 212 6.94 -1.34 8.56
N GLN A 213 5.95 -2.00 9.15
CA GLN A 213 4.92 -1.38 9.98
C GLN A 213 5.44 -1.09 11.38
N SER A 214 5.24 0.14 11.85
CA SER A 214 5.42 0.50 13.26
C SER A 214 4.09 0.59 14.00
N ARG A 215 4.12 0.39 15.32
CA ARG A 215 2.93 0.63 16.16
C ARG A 215 2.54 2.10 16.14
N GLU A 216 3.51 3.00 16.18
CA GLU A 216 3.31 4.45 16.21
C GLU A 216 2.53 4.91 14.96
N ALA A 217 2.87 4.32 13.79
CA ALA A 217 2.12 4.54 12.56
C ALA A 217 0.68 4.01 12.67
N SER A 218 0.52 2.78 13.14
CA SER A 218 -0.78 2.13 13.28
C SER A 218 -1.73 2.92 14.21
N GLU A 219 -1.21 3.40 15.34
CA GLU A 219 -1.97 4.26 16.26
C GLU A 219 -2.30 5.63 15.66
N ALA A 220 -1.39 6.21 14.88
CA ALA A 220 -1.65 7.46 14.17
C ALA A 220 -2.75 7.30 13.10
N VAL A 221 -2.73 6.19 12.35
CA VAL A 221 -3.79 5.85 11.39
C VAL A 221 -5.12 5.63 12.11
N ALA A 222 -5.16 4.92 13.23
CA ALA A 222 -6.40 4.74 14.00
C ALA A 222 -7.00 6.09 14.46
N ARG A 223 -6.15 7.05 14.87
CA ARG A 223 -6.58 8.42 15.19
C ARG A 223 -7.10 9.19 13.96
N LEU A 224 -6.35 9.19 12.86
CA LEU A 224 -6.74 9.87 11.62
C LEU A 224 -8.07 9.33 11.08
N ASN A 225 -8.22 8.01 11.07
CA ASN A 225 -9.44 7.33 10.64
C ASN A 225 -10.61 7.44 11.63
N GLN A 226 -10.43 8.16 12.73
CA GLN A 226 -11.43 8.34 13.78
C GLN A 226 -12.05 7.03 14.25
N VAL A 227 -11.26 5.96 14.33
CA VAL A 227 -11.78 4.66 14.78
C VAL A 227 -12.18 4.80 16.26
N ASN A 228 -13.37 4.32 16.61
CA ASN A 228 -13.81 4.28 18.00
C ASN A 228 -12.77 3.53 18.86
N PRO A 229 -12.22 4.13 19.94
CA PRO A 229 -11.18 3.49 20.75
C PRO A 229 -11.58 2.14 21.37
N GLN A 230 -12.87 1.87 21.55
CA GLN A 230 -13.37 0.58 22.04
C GLN A 230 -13.38 -0.53 20.98
N GLN A 231 -13.13 -0.16 19.72
CA GLN A 231 -13.17 -1.02 18.54
C GLN A 231 -11.75 -1.25 17.96
N VAL A 232 -10.69 -0.94 18.70
CA VAL A 232 -9.31 -1.02 18.20
C VAL A 232 -8.47 -1.97 19.04
N ILE A 233 -7.71 -2.84 18.38
CA ILE A 233 -6.70 -3.70 18.98
C ILE A 233 -5.40 -3.53 18.19
N PHE A 234 -4.27 -3.43 18.89
CA PHE A 234 -2.94 -3.47 18.31
C PHE A 234 -2.25 -4.77 18.71
N ALA A 235 -1.69 -5.49 17.75
CA ALA A 235 -0.95 -6.72 18.01
C ALA A 235 0.39 -6.71 17.27
N GLN A 236 1.44 -7.19 17.92
CA GLN A 236 2.73 -7.36 17.27
C GLN A 236 2.76 -8.67 16.48
N GLN A 237 3.19 -8.63 15.23
CA GLN A 237 3.52 -9.80 14.43
C GLN A 237 4.67 -10.58 15.09
N ASN A 238 4.64 -11.92 15.02
CA ASN A 238 5.79 -12.72 15.46
C ASN A 238 7.06 -12.33 14.64
N PRO A 239 8.12 -11.82 15.28
CA PRO A 239 9.33 -11.38 14.57
C PRO A 239 10.01 -12.53 13.79
N GLU A 240 9.90 -13.76 14.27
CA GLU A 240 10.49 -14.94 13.62
C GLU A 240 9.85 -15.24 12.26
N VAL A 241 8.55 -14.94 12.09
CA VAL A 241 7.90 -15.14 10.79
C VAL A 241 8.23 -14.01 9.82
N ILE A 242 8.43 -12.79 10.32
CA ILE A 242 8.93 -11.69 9.48
C ILE A 242 10.30 -12.06 8.92
N ASP A 243 11.19 -12.63 9.75
CA ASP A 243 12.52 -13.11 9.34
C ASP A 243 12.51 -14.29 8.36
N GLN A 244 11.34 -14.91 8.16
CA GLN A 244 11.08 -15.95 7.16
C GLN A 244 10.36 -15.43 5.91
N GLY A 245 10.13 -14.12 5.81
CA GLY A 245 9.58 -13.48 4.63
C GLY A 245 8.13 -12.99 4.75
N VAL A 246 7.52 -13.05 5.94
CA VAL A 246 6.21 -12.43 6.24
C VAL A 246 6.39 -10.92 6.40
N PHE A 247 6.52 -10.22 5.28
CA PHE A 247 6.81 -8.77 5.29
C PHE A 247 5.57 -7.89 5.57
N HIS A 248 4.38 -8.47 5.55
CA HIS A 248 3.05 -7.93 5.86
C HIS A 248 2.22 -9.04 6.53
N ASN A 249 1.20 -8.68 7.30
CA ASN A 249 0.32 -9.64 8.00
C ASN A 249 -0.58 -10.46 7.05
N ASP A 250 -0.79 -9.99 5.82
CA ASP A 250 -1.57 -10.70 4.79
C ASP A 250 -0.79 -11.81 4.05
N VAL A 251 0.37 -12.21 4.60
CA VAL A 251 1.27 -13.28 4.11
C VAL A 251 1.36 -14.42 5.12
#